data_AF-A0A7S2DSG9-F1
#
_entry.id   AF-A0A7S2DSG9-F1
#
_cell.length_a   1.000
_cell.length_b   1.000
_cell.length_c   1.000
_cell.angle_alpha   90.00
_cell.angle_beta   90.00
_cell.angle_gamma   90.00
#
_symmetry.space_group_name_H-M   'P 1'
#
loop_
_entity.id
_entity.type
_entity.pdbx_description
1 polymer ?
#
loop_
_entity_poly.entity_id
_entity_poly.type
_entity_poly.pdbx_seq_one_letter_code
_entity_poly.pdbx_strand_id
1 'polypeptide(L)'
;VVPLGQLLAEKPGLQKAQVEQHFFLVIPPGLGDYPQEYIVSLDGSVPLGSVWTPHYADKASMASSEPKKKKRKVVPKDPNAPPPPALEPDKVDEITKLLTTNGGSMQLGRLVTHILGLKKVQLEPHFVLVEDMREISSDFVVCIPGMEAVAVQKMQDALAAAAMQAPPPQQQEKPARPAVSDVGFLESFMAGQGDPSTVSGAASTDDSATKKQKKKKKDPDAPPPPPLELQMVNKIAAYLQSENGVVRMGKLTTDFPGIKKTQLEPHFYVCGDSHSDLSVCLDQSYAAAAGFALV
;
A
#
# COMPACT_ATOMS: atom_id res chain seq x y z
N VAL A 1 -13.89 12.77 27.45
CA VAL A 1 -13.06 13.10 26.27
C VAL A 1 -13.12 14.62 26.10
N VAL A 2 -12.12 15.35 26.59
CA VAL A 2 -12.11 16.83 26.57
C VAL A 2 -10.89 17.31 25.78
N PRO A 3 -11.01 18.29 24.87
CA PRO A 3 -9.85 18.87 24.20
C PRO A 3 -8.89 19.48 25.22
N LEU A 4 -7.59 19.23 25.06
CA LEU A 4 -6.56 19.72 25.98
C LEU A 4 -6.60 21.24 26.15
N GLY A 5 -6.88 21.98 25.07
CA GLY A 5 -7.02 23.44 25.13
C GLY A 5 -8.14 23.90 26.07
N GLN A 6 -9.27 23.18 26.08
CA GLN A 6 -10.40 23.49 26.96
C GLN A 6 -10.09 23.13 28.42
N LEU A 7 -9.38 22.02 28.65
CA LEU A 7 -8.94 21.61 29.99
C LEU A 7 -7.96 22.62 30.61
N LEU A 8 -7.02 23.13 29.80
CA LEU A 8 -6.06 24.15 30.23
C LEU A 8 -6.72 25.50 30.48
N ALA A 9 -7.75 25.85 29.71
CA ALA A 9 -8.53 27.08 29.91
C ALA A 9 -9.37 27.03 31.19
N GLU A 10 -9.93 25.86 31.54
CA GLU A 10 -10.76 25.68 32.74
C GLU A 10 -9.93 25.63 34.04
N LYS A 11 -8.66 25.25 33.96
CA LYS A 11 -7.75 25.14 35.11
C LYS A 11 -6.47 25.99 34.95
N PRO A 12 -6.56 27.32 35.14
CA PRO A 12 -5.41 28.22 35.04
C PRO A 12 -4.42 27.92 36.17
N GLY A 13 -3.39 27.14 35.87
CA GLY A 13 -2.40 26.63 36.83
C GLY A 13 -1.94 25.20 36.52
N LEU A 14 -2.73 24.46 35.75
CA LEU A 14 -2.34 23.15 35.25
C LEU A 14 -1.40 23.32 34.05
N GLN A 15 -0.13 22.91 34.18
CA GLN A 15 0.81 22.96 33.07
C GLN A 15 0.64 21.75 32.15
N LYS A 16 0.86 21.93 30.84
CA LYS A 16 0.79 20.84 29.84
C LYS A 16 1.57 19.60 30.31
N ALA A 17 2.80 19.80 30.78
CA ALA A 17 3.68 18.73 31.27
C ALA A 17 3.06 17.88 32.39
N GLN A 18 2.25 18.48 33.27
CA GLN A 18 1.55 17.74 34.33
C GLN A 18 0.41 16.89 33.79
N VAL A 19 -0.24 17.35 32.70
CA VAL A 19 -1.27 16.55 32.01
C VAL A 19 -0.63 15.35 31.31
N GLU A 20 0.53 15.50 30.67
CA GLU A 20 1.22 14.38 30.00
C GLU A 20 1.72 13.32 31.01
N GLN A 21 2.08 13.72 32.23
CA GLN A 21 2.53 12.78 33.29
C GLN A 21 1.41 11.93 33.87
N HIS A 22 0.18 12.46 33.91
CA HIS A 22 -0.95 11.80 34.59
C HIS A 22 -2.00 11.23 33.62
N PHE A 23 -1.98 11.63 32.34
CA PHE A 23 -2.97 11.22 31.36
C PHE A 23 -2.34 10.69 30.08
N PHE A 24 -2.92 9.62 29.54
CA PHE A 24 -2.54 9.09 28.23
C PHE A 24 -3.07 10.01 27.13
N LEU A 25 -2.15 10.64 26.40
CA LEU A 25 -2.46 11.43 25.21
C LEU A 25 -2.64 10.48 24.03
N VAL A 26 -3.87 10.34 23.55
CA VAL A 26 -4.16 9.56 22.35
C VAL A 26 -4.01 10.47 21.14
N ILE A 27 -3.00 10.21 20.30
CA ILE A 27 -2.84 10.89 19.01
C ILE A 27 -3.57 10.05 17.97
N PRO A 28 -4.66 10.54 17.35
CA PRO A 28 -5.33 9.79 16.31
C PRO A 28 -4.39 9.63 15.09
N PRO A 29 -4.23 8.40 14.56
CA PRO A 29 -3.43 8.18 13.37
C PRO A 29 -4.10 8.84 12.15
N GLY A 30 -3.33 9.63 11.38
CA GLY A 30 -3.77 10.14 10.08
C GLY A 30 -3.90 11.66 9.92
N LEU A 31 -3.62 12.47 10.96
CA LEU A 31 -3.56 13.93 10.81
C LEU A 31 -2.12 14.40 10.56
N GLY A 32 -1.76 14.56 9.28
CA GLY A 32 -0.57 15.30 8.88
C GLY A 32 -0.77 16.81 9.08
N ASP A 33 0.16 17.44 9.80
CA ASP A 33 0.44 18.89 9.88
C ASP A 33 -0.63 19.87 10.39
N TYR A 34 -1.79 19.43 10.88
CA TYR A 34 -2.74 20.34 11.57
C TYR A 34 -2.42 20.50 13.08
N PRO A 35 -2.76 21.65 13.71
CA PRO A 35 -2.52 21.89 15.13
C PRO A 35 -3.13 20.74 15.96
N GLN A 36 -2.26 20.09 16.72
CA GLN A 36 -2.56 18.89 17.49
C GLN A 36 -3.59 19.19 18.59
N GLU A 37 -4.86 18.87 18.34
CA GLU A 37 -5.85 18.82 19.41
C GLU A 37 -5.69 17.49 20.15
N TYR A 38 -4.99 17.55 21.28
CA TYR A 38 -4.86 16.42 22.17
C TYR A 38 -6.17 16.18 22.90
N ILE A 39 -6.53 14.92 23.03
CA ILE A 39 -7.73 14.48 23.71
C ILE A 39 -7.32 13.81 25.02
N VAL A 40 -7.89 14.30 26.14
CA VAL A 40 -7.64 13.75 27.47
C VAL A 40 -8.83 12.88 27.91
N SER A 41 -8.57 11.61 28.24
CA SER A 41 -9.54 10.73 28.91
C SER A 41 -9.28 10.72 30.41
N LEU A 42 -10.28 11.10 31.20
CA LEU A 42 -10.16 11.28 32.67
C LEU A 42 -10.41 9.97 33.45
N ASP A 43 -10.93 8.95 32.79
CA ASP A 43 -11.49 7.73 33.39
C ASP A 43 -10.58 6.51 33.26
N GLY A 44 -9.39 6.63 32.64
CA GLY A 44 -8.43 5.53 32.48
C GLY A 44 -8.94 4.34 31.63
N SER A 45 -10.16 4.41 31.13
CA SER A 45 -10.82 3.40 30.31
C SER A 45 -10.87 3.91 28.88
N VAL A 46 -9.84 3.61 28.09
CA VAL A 46 -9.92 3.78 26.64
C VAL A 46 -10.72 2.59 26.10
N PRO A 47 -11.93 2.76 25.54
CA PRO A 47 -12.63 1.65 24.94
C PRO A 47 -11.83 1.15 23.73
N LEU A 48 -11.17 0.00 23.86
CA LEU A 48 -10.67 -0.77 22.72
C LEU A 48 -11.88 -1.11 21.83
N GLY A 49 -12.09 -0.37 20.74
CA GLY A 49 -13.05 -0.76 19.71
C GLY A 49 -14.00 0.33 19.21
N SER A 50 -13.99 1.54 19.78
CA SER A 50 -14.80 2.63 19.22
C SER A 50 -14.08 3.26 18.02
N VAL A 51 -14.32 2.71 16.84
CA VAL A 51 -13.98 3.34 15.56
C VAL A 51 -14.76 4.65 15.47
N TRP A 52 -14.09 5.76 15.77
CA TRP A 52 -14.63 7.09 15.54
C TRP A 52 -14.64 7.34 14.02
N THR A 53 -15.81 7.28 13.41
CA THR A 53 -16.01 7.83 12.06
C THR A 53 -16.18 9.34 12.21
N PRO A 54 -15.24 10.18 11.77
CA PRO A 54 -15.42 11.62 11.81
C PRO A 54 -16.60 12.00 10.91
N HIS A 55 -17.60 12.65 11.51
CA HIS A 55 -18.71 13.24 10.79
C HIS A 55 -18.22 14.53 10.14
N TYR A 56 -17.50 14.41 9.02
CA TYR A 56 -17.00 15.56 8.26
C TYR A 56 -18.11 16.06 7.34
N ALA A 57 -18.89 17.02 7.83
CA ALA A 57 -19.74 17.84 6.99
C ALA A 57 -18.86 18.87 6.27
N ASP A 58 -18.95 18.88 4.94
CA ASP A 58 -18.70 20.01 4.05
C ASP A 58 -17.37 20.80 4.18
N LYS A 59 -16.40 20.48 3.30
CA LYS A 59 -15.90 21.36 2.21
C LYS A 59 -14.47 21.02 1.77
N ALA A 60 -14.24 21.33 0.49
CA ALA A 60 -12.95 21.46 -0.21
C ALA A 60 -12.26 20.16 -0.69
N SER A 61 -12.75 19.72 -1.84
CA SER A 61 -12.00 18.94 -2.84
C SER A 61 -10.66 19.62 -3.18
N MET A 62 -9.56 19.05 -2.71
CA MET A 62 -8.22 19.25 -3.28
C MET A 62 -7.75 17.96 -3.93
N ALA A 63 -7.38 18.07 -5.20
CA ALA A 63 -7.19 16.99 -6.14
C ALA A 63 -5.91 16.19 -5.86
N SER A 64 -6.03 15.11 -5.09
CA SER A 64 -5.08 13.99 -5.13
C SER A 64 -5.40 13.16 -6.37
N SER A 65 -4.53 13.20 -7.37
CA SER A 65 -4.62 12.38 -8.58
C SER A 65 -4.23 10.94 -8.26
N GLU A 66 -5.08 10.23 -7.52
CA GLU A 66 -4.97 8.78 -7.39
C GLU A 66 -5.12 8.13 -8.78
N PRO A 67 -4.23 7.20 -9.15
CA PRO A 67 -4.38 6.45 -10.38
C PRO A 67 -5.67 5.64 -10.28
N LYS A 68 -6.69 6.07 -11.03
CA LYS A 68 -7.99 5.41 -11.13
C LYS A 68 -7.78 3.95 -11.53
N LYS A 69 -7.69 3.06 -10.53
CA LYS A 69 -7.75 1.61 -10.74
C LYS A 69 -9.02 1.39 -11.55
N LYS A 70 -8.86 0.98 -12.82
CA LYS A 70 -9.97 0.59 -13.70
C LYS A 70 -10.78 -0.42 -12.90
N LYS A 71 -11.90 0.04 -12.30
CA LYS A 71 -12.84 -0.83 -11.58
C LYS A 71 -13.19 -1.90 -12.59
N ARG A 72 -12.68 -3.13 -12.39
CA ARG A 72 -13.15 -4.28 -13.14
C ARG A 72 -14.65 -4.25 -12.93
N LYS A 73 -15.41 -4.04 -14.01
CA LYS A 73 -16.87 -4.11 -14.00
C LYS A 73 -17.17 -5.46 -13.36
N VAL A 74 -17.55 -5.44 -12.08
CA VAL A 74 -18.01 -6.63 -11.38
C VAL A 74 -19.27 -6.98 -12.16
N VAL A 75 -19.15 -7.98 -13.04
CA VAL A 75 -20.31 -8.50 -13.74
C VAL A 75 -21.24 -8.93 -12.62
N PRO A 76 -22.42 -8.30 -12.47
CA PRO A 76 -23.35 -8.67 -11.41
C PRO A 76 -23.61 -10.16 -11.57
N LYS A 77 -23.30 -10.92 -10.52
CA LYS A 77 -23.56 -12.37 -10.51
C LYS A 77 -25.06 -12.51 -10.71
N ASP A 78 -25.43 -13.17 -11.79
CA ASP A 78 -26.82 -13.43 -12.12
C ASP A 78 -27.44 -14.18 -10.94
N PRO A 79 -28.41 -13.60 -10.21
CA PRO A 79 -28.97 -14.22 -9.01
C PRO A 79 -29.70 -15.53 -9.32
N ASN A 80 -29.96 -15.80 -10.60
CA ASN A 80 -30.60 -17.02 -11.08
C ASN A 80 -29.61 -18.02 -11.71
N ALA A 81 -28.30 -17.81 -11.56
CA ALA A 81 -27.32 -18.79 -11.99
C ALA A 81 -27.51 -20.08 -11.17
N PRO A 82 -27.60 -21.26 -11.82
CA PRO A 82 -27.75 -22.51 -11.10
C PRO A 82 -26.60 -22.68 -10.10
N PRO A 83 -26.87 -23.21 -8.89
CA PRO A 83 -25.83 -23.42 -7.88
C PRO A 83 -24.69 -24.25 -8.48
N PRO A 84 -23.42 -23.95 -8.15
CA PRO A 84 -22.29 -24.74 -8.62
C PRO A 84 -22.50 -26.22 -8.29
N PRO A 85 -22.09 -27.14 -9.17
CA PRO A 85 -22.13 -28.56 -8.85
C PRO A 85 -21.44 -28.85 -7.51
N ALA A 86 -21.93 -29.82 -6.76
CA ALA A 86 -21.30 -30.25 -5.52
C ALA A 86 -19.84 -30.69 -5.78
N LEU A 87 -18.99 -30.61 -4.76
CA LEU A 87 -17.59 -30.99 -4.89
C LEU A 87 -17.50 -32.52 -4.91
N GLU A 88 -16.81 -33.07 -5.90
CA GLU A 88 -16.54 -34.52 -5.99
C GLU A 88 -15.74 -34.98 -4.77
N PRO A 89 -16.07 -36.15 -4.17
CA PRO A 89 -15.40 -36.64 -2.96
C PRO A 89 -13.90 -36.85 -3.17
N ASP A 90 -13.49 -37.31 -4.36
CA ASP A 90 -12.06 -37.46 -4.70
C ASP A 90 -11.27 -36.14 -4.57
N LYS A 91 -11.92 -35.02 -4.90
CA LYS A 91 -11.32 -33.69 -4.73
C LYS A 91 -11.28 -33.25 -3.27
N VAL A 92 -12.28 -33.63 -2.47
CA VAL A 92 -12.29 -33.35 -1.03
C VAL A 92 -11.12 -34.05 -0.36
N ASP A 93 -10.83 -35.29 -0.73
CA ASP A 93 -9.68 -36.06 -0.23
C ASP A 93 -8.35 -35.44 -0.67
N GLU A 94 -8.25 -35.01 -1.93
CA GLU A 94 -7.07 -34.29 -2.45
C GLU A 94 -6.81 -32.99 -1.67
N ILE A 95 -7.85 -32.17 -1.46
CA ILE A 95 -7.77 -30.94 -0.67
C ILE A 95 -7.35 -31.26 0.76
N THR A 96 -7.95 -32.27 1.38
CA THR A 96 -7.66 -32.67 2.77
C THR A 96 -6.21 -33.09 2.92
N LYS A 97 -5.69 -33.91 1.99
CA LYS A 97 -4.28 -34.32 1.96
C LYS A 97 -3.35 -33.13 1.79
N LEU A 98 -3.71 -32.19 0.92
CA LEU A 98 -2.90 -31.00 0.64
C LEU A 98 -2.89 -30.04 1.84
N LEU A 99 -4.03 -29.82 2.50
CA LEU A 99 -4.11 -29.03 3.74
C LEU A 99 -3.34 -29.70 4.88
N THR A 100 -3.44 -31.02 5.05
CA THR A 100 -2.71 -31.77 6.08
C THR A 100 -1.19 -31.63 5.89
N THR A 101 -0.72 -31.72 4.64
CA THR A 101 0.70 -31.55 4.29
C THR A 101 1.21 -30.14 4.58
N ASN A 102 0.35 -29.12 4.49
CA ASN A 102 0.67 -27.72 4.84
C ASN A 102 0.40 -27.39 6.33
N GLY A 103 0.15 -28.41 7.15
CA GLY A 103 -0.07 -28.25 8.58
C GLY A 103 -1.46 -27.71 8.94
N GLY A 104 -2.48 -28.14 8.20
CA GLY A 104 -3.91 -28.03 8.55
C GLY A 104 -4.68 -26.86 7.92
N SER A 105 -3.98 -25.88 7.34
CA SER A 105 -4.61 -24.71 6.74
C SER A 105 -3.82 -24.14 5.56
N MET A 106 -4.51 -23.44 4.65
CA MET A 106 -3.89 -22.79 3.51
C MET A 106 -4.77 -21.66 2.94
N GLN A 107 -4.15 -20.64 2.37
CA GLN A 107 -4.86 -19.56 1.67
C GLN A 107 -5.66 -20.08 0.47
N LEU A 108 -6.89 -19.57 0.31
CA LEU A 108 -7.83 -19.95 -0.74
C LEU A 108 -7.25 -19.71 -2.14
N GLY A 109 -6.58 -18.58 -2.36
CA GLY A 109 -5.95 -18.28 -3.65
C GLY A 109 -4.91 -19.33 -4.06
N ARG A 110 -4.13 -19.82 -3.09
CA ARG A 110 -3.14 -20.88 -3.29
C ARG A 110 -3.80 -22.22 -3.55
N LEU A 111 -4.86 -22.54 -2.82
CA LEU A 111 -5.67 -23.75 -3.01
C LEU A 111 -6.28 -23.82 -4.43
N VAL A 112 -6.89 -22.73 -4.90
CA VAL A 112 -7.51 -22.63 -6.23
C VAL A 112 -6.48 -22.76 -7.36
N THR A 113 -5.22 -22.40 -7.09
CA THR A 113 -4.13 -22.58 -8.05
C THR A 113 -3.73 -24.06 -8.19
N HIS A 114 -3.80 -24.83 -7.10
CA HIS A 114 -3.57 -26.28 -7.14
C HIS A 114 -4.74 -27.04 -7.77
N ILE A 115 -5.98 -26.63 -7.46
CA ILE A 115 -7.19 -27.30 -7.93
C ILE A 115 -8.00 -26.33 -8.76
N LEU A 116 -7.81 -26.41 -10.08
CA LEU A 116 -8.40 -25.47 -11.02
C LEU A 116 -9.94 -25.58 -11.02
N GLY A 117 -10.59 -24.41 -11.08
CA GLY A 117 -12.05 -24.30 -11.15
C GLY A 117 -12.77 -24.44 -9.81
N LEU A 118 -12.03 -24.59 -8.71
CA LEU A 118 -12.58 -24.65 -7.36
C LEU A 118 -13.21 -23.30 -6.98
N LYS A 119 -14.47 -23.32 -6.54
CA LYS A 119 -15.18 -22.13 -6.06
C LYS A 119 -15.31 -22.15 -4.54
N LYS A 120 -15.28 -20.96 -3.93
CA LYS A 120 -15.48 -20.77 -2.47
C LYS A 120 -16.72 -21.51 -1.95
N VAL A 121 -17.86 -21.35 -2.65
CA VAL A 121 -19.16 -21.94 -2.27
C VAL A 121 -19.12 -23.47 -2.20
N GLN A 122 -18.24 -24.12 -2.97
CA GLN A 122 -18.10 -25.58 -2.95
C GLN A 122 -17.28 -26.09 -1.75
N LEU A 123 -16.51 -25.21 -1.10
CA LEU A 123 -15.65 -25.55 0.02
C LEU A 123 -16.35 -25.40 1.37
N GLU A 124 -17.26 -24.43 1.49
CA GLU A 124 -17.99 -24.15 2.73
C GLU A 124 -18.68 -25.36 3.37
N PRO A 125 -19.24 -26.35 2.63
CA PRO A 125 -19.84 -27.54 3.24
C PRO A 125 -18.85 -28.51 3.88
N HIS A 126 -17.58 -28.49 3.46
CA HIS A 126 -16.58 -29.50 3.84
C HIS A 126 -15.43 -28.93 4.67
N PHE A 127 -15.22 -27.61 4.62
CA PHE A 127 -14.07 -26.94 5.22
C PHE A 127 -14.51 -25.66 5.94
N VAL A 128 -13.71 -25.26 6.92
CA VAL A 128 -13.92 -23.99 7.64
C VAL A 128 -13.14 -22.90 6.92
N LEU A 129 -13.83 -21.83 6.52
CA LEU A 129 -13.20 -20.67 5.89
C LEU A 129 -13.09 -19.54 6.91
N VAL A 130 -11.87 -19.09 7.18
CA VAL A 130 -11.57 -17.98 8.08
C VAL A 130 -11.08 -16.80 7.25
N GLU A 131 -11.62 -15.60 7.48
CA GLU A 131 -11.11 -14.37 6.86
C GLU A 131 -9.79 -13.96 7.53
N ASP A 132 -8.73 -13.73 6.75
CA ASP A 132 -7.46 -13.23 7.28
C ASP A 132 -7.58 -11.72 7.50
N MET A 133 -7.65 -11.29 8.76
CA MET A 133 -7.79 -9.87 9.12
C MET A 133 -6.49 -9.06 8.96
N ARG A 134 -5.36 -9.69 8.62
CA ARG A 134 -4.05 -9.02 8.62
C ARG A 134 -3.79 -8.16 7.40
N GLU A 135 -4.47 -8.42 6.28
CA GLU A 135 -4.33 -7.63 5.07
C GLU A 135 -5.64 -6.93 4.70
N ILE A 136 -5.51 -5.77 4.06
CA ILE A 136 -6.65 -5.04 3.49
C ILE A 136 -7.29 -5.84 2.33
N SER A 137 -6.65 -6.92 1.87
CA SER A 137 -7.21 -7.87 0.93
C SER A 137 -8.17 -8.83 1.64
N SER A 138 -9.34 -9.04 1.04
CA SER A 138 -10.35 -9.99 1.50
C SER A 138 -9.94 -11.45 1.21
N ASP A 139 -8.80 -11.86 1.75
CA ASP A 139 -8.24 -13.19 1.55
C ASP A 139 -8.79 -14.17 2.58
N PHE A 140 -9.17 -15.35 2.09
CA PHE A 140 -9.75 -16.43 2.90
C PHE A 140 -8.69 -17.51 3.15
N VAL A 141 -8.66 -18.07 4.34
CA VAL A 141 -7.87 -19.24 4.71
C VAL A 141 -8.82 -20.43 4.87
N VAL A 142 -8.52 -21.53 4.20
CA VAL A 142 -9.29 -22.77 4.24
C VAL A 142 -8.64 -23.71 5.26
N CYS A 143 -9.43 -24.22 6.20
CA CYS A 143 -8.98 -25.05 7.31
C CYS A 143 -9.75 -26.38 7.35
N ILE A 144 -9.06 -27.43 7.79
CA ILE A 144 -9.68 -28.72 8.09
C ILE A 144 -10.59 -28.55 9.34
N PRO A 145 -11.84 -29.05 9.32
CA PRO A 145 -12.71 -29.03 10.49
C PRO A 145 -12.02 -29.65 11.71
N GLY A 146 -12.05 -28.97 12.85
CA GLY A 146 -11.38 -29.41 14.09
C GLY A 146 -9.90 -29.02 14.22
N MET A 147 -9.27 -28.47 13.17
CA MET A 147 -7.89 -27.93 13.23
C MET A 147 -7.84 -26.39 13.22
N GLU A 148 -8.99 -25.73 13.38
CA GLU A 148 -9.13 -24.27 13.32
C GLU A 148 -8.23 -23.53 14.33
N ALA A 149 -8.09 -24.07 15.55
CA ALA A 149 -7.26 -23.47 16.59
C ALA A 149 -5.79 -23.36 16.18
N VAL A 150 -5.28 -24.34 15.43
CA VAL A 150 -3.88 -24.33 14.95
C VAL A 150 -3.68 -23.25 13.89
N ALA A 151 -4.68 -23.02 13.04
CA ALA A 151 -4.63 -21.98 12.01
C ALA A 151 -4.65 -20.58 12.64
N VAL A 152 -5.52 -20.35 13.62
CA VAL A 152 -5.60 -19.08 14.35
C VAL A 152 -4.33 -18.85 15.16
N GLN A 153 -3.79 -19.88 15.82
CA GLN A 153 -2.54 -19.75 16.57
C GLN A 153 -1.37 -19.39 15.65
N LYS A 154 -1.20 -20.09 14.51
CA LYS A 154 -0.16 -19.73 13.53
C LYS A 154 -0.33 -18.30 13.00
N MET A 155 -1.56 -17.84 12.83
CA MET A 155 -1.87 -16.48 12.40
C MET A 155 -1.40 -15.45 13.43
N GLN A 156 -1.68 -15.71 14.72
CA GLN A 156 -1.24 -14.89 15.84
C GLN A 156 0.27 -14.92 16.04
N ASP A 157 0.89 -16.10 15.96
CA ASP A 157 2.34 -16.27 16.10
C ASP A 157 3.09 -15.55 14.97
N ALA A 158 2.60 -15.63 13.74
CA ALA A 158 3.18 -14.90 12.61
C ALA A 158 3.01 -13.38 12.78
N LEU A 159 1.90 -12.91 13.34
CA LEU A 159 1.70 -11.49 13.65
C LEU A 159 2.67 -11.03 14.75
N ALA A 160 2.83 -11.83 15.79
CA ALA A 160 3.77 -11.57 16.88
C ALA A 160 5.23 -11.57 16.37
N ALA A 161 5.59 -12.53 15.51
CA ALA A 161 6.92 -12.60 14.90
C ALA A 161 7.20 -11.39 14.00
N ALA A 162 6.23 -10.94 13.20
CA ALA A 162 6.35 -9.74 12.40
C ALA A 162 6.53 -8.48 13.26
N ALA A 163 5.81 -8.39 14.40
CA ALA A 163 5.99 -7.29 15.35
C ALA A 163 7.37 -7.30 16.02
N MET A 164 7.95 -8.48 16.27
CA MET A 164 9.30 -8.61 16.85
C MET A 164 10.44 -8.37 15.84
N GLN A 165 10.21 -8.60 14.55
CA GLN A 165 11.18 -8.30 13.49
C GLN A 165 11.14 -6.85 13.02
N ALA A 166 10.18 -6.04 13.48
CA ALA A 166 10.26 -4.59 13.28
C ALA A 166 11.54 -4.10 13.99
N PRO A 167 12.53 -3.57 13.25
CA PRO A 167 13.74 -3.05 13.88
C PRO A 167 13.29 -1.99 14.90
N PRO A 168 13.85 -2.00 16.13
CA PRO A 168 13.54 -0.97 17.11
C PRO A 168 13.74 0.37 16.42
N PRO A 169 12.79 1.33 16.55
CA PRO A 169 12.91 2.63 15.92
C PRO A 169 14.26 3.18 16.33
N GLN A 170 15.21 3.19 15.40
CA GLN A 170 16.50 3.80 15.62
C GLN A 170 16.16 5.24 15.94
N GLN A 171 16.36 5.61 17.20
CA GLN A 171 16.35 7.00 17.62
C GLN A 171 17.37 7.67 16.70
N GLN A 172 16.88 8.36 15.67
CA GLN A 172 17.70 9.25 14.90
C GLN A 172 18.21 10.27 15.90
N GLU A 173 19.45 10.05 16.36
CA GLU A 173 20.22 11.06 17.07
C GLU A 173 20.21 12.28 16.17
N LYS A 174 19.38 13.24 16.57
CA LYS A 174 19.22 14.55 15.96
C LYS A 174 20.64 15.12 15.82
N PRO A 175 21.21 15.22 14.60
CA PRO A 175 22.55 15.76 14.46
C PRO A 175 22.51 17.19 14.98
N ALA A 176 23.39 17.46 15.95
CA ALA A 176 23.55 18.78 16.53
C ALA A 176 23.72 19.81 15.39
N ARG A 177 22.77 20.74 15.30
CA ARG A 177 22.87 21.89 14.38
C ARG A 177 24.19 22.60 14.65
N PRO A 178 25.11 22.73 13.67
CA PRO A 178 26.17 23.71 13.80
C PRO A 178 25.52 25.10 13.74
N ALA A 179 25.84 25.92 14.75
CA ALA A 179 25.51 27.33 14.77
C ALA A 179 26.18 28.03 13.58
N VAL A 180 25.38 28.37 12.56
CA VAL A 180 25.78 29.32 11.53
C VAL A 180 25.15 30.66 11.86
N SER A 181 26.03 31.58 12.27
CA SER A 181 25.78 33.00 12.40
C SER A 181 25.44 33.60 11.03
N ASP A 182 24.30 34.28 10.98
CA ASP A 182 24.22 35.71 10.69
C ASP A 182 25.08 36.22 9.53
N VAL A 183 24.43 36.42 8.37
CA VAL A 183 24.64 37.60 7.51
C VAL A 183 23.39 37.79 6.67
N GLY A 184 22.79 38.97 6.80
CA GLY A 184 21.56 39.36 6.14
C GLY A 184 21.64 39.32 4.62
N PHE A 185 20.51 39.01 3.99
CA PHE A 185 20.27 39.36 2.61
C PHE A 185 18.85 39.93 2.48
N LEU A 186 18.83 41.26 2.48
CA LEU A 186 17.69 42.14 2.23
C LEU A 186 17.02 41.81 0.89
N GLU A 187 15.70 41.70 0.91
CA GLU A 187 14.83 42.66 0.21
C GLU A 187 15.14 42.94 -1.27
N SER A 188 14.62 42.09 -2.17
CA SER A 188 14.15 42.49 -3.50
C SER A 188 13.57 41.28 -4.24
N PHE A 189 12.24 41.20 -4.34
CA PHE A 189 11.53 40.90 -5.59
C PHE A 189 10.02 40.98 -5.34
N MET A 190 9.50 42.21 -5.33
CA MET A 190 8.11 42.49 -5.64
C MET A 190 8.00 42.85 -7.13
N ALA A 191 6.82 42.58 -7.69
CA ALA A 191 6.32 42.96 -9.02
C ALA A 191 6.61 41.99 -10.18
N GLY A 192 5.60 41.15 -10.46
CA GLY A 192 5.48 40.36 -11.68
C GLY A 192 4.05 39.89 -11.88
N GLN A 193 3.11 40.84 -12.00
CA GLN A 193 1.77 40.58 -12.54
C GLN A 193 1.93 40.14 -14.00
N GLY A 194 1.55 38.90 -14.28
CA GLY A 194 1.43 38.37 -15.63
C GLY A 194 0.20 37.49 -15.69
N ASP A 195 -0.89 38.03 -16.22
CA ASP A 195 -2.03 37.27 -16.72
C ASP A 195 -1.56 36.28 -17.80
N PRO A 196 -2.07 35.04 -17.77
CA PRO A 196 -2.41 34.40 -19.03
C PRO A 196 -3.91 34.05 -19.06
N SER A 197 -4.62 34.93 -19.76
CA SER A 197 -5.78 34.65 -20.60
C SER A 197 -6.04 33.17 -20.90
N THR A 198 -7.21 32.71 -20.45
CA THR A 198 -8.28 32.14 -21.28
C THR A 198 -7.83 31.55 -22.62
N VAL A 199 -7.60 30.24 -22.65
CA VAL A 199 -7.94 29.41 -23.81
C VAL A 199 -8.77 28.22 -23.37
N SER A 200 -10.07 28.38 -23.60
CA SER A 200 -11.08 27.34 -23.73
C SER A 200 -10.61 26.23 -24.70
N GLY A 201 -10.20 25.10 -24.15
CA GLY A 201 -9.90 23.87 -24.88
C GLY A 201 -11.06 22.89 -24.74
N ALA A 202 -11.81 22.72 -25.83
CA ALA A 202 -13.00 21.91 -25.93
C ALA A 202 -12.81 20.44 -25.53
N ALA A 203 -13.88 19.89 -24.97
CA ALA A 203 -14.09 18.49 -24.68
C ALA A 203 -13.77 17.59 -25.90
N SER A 204 -12.86 16.64 -25.70
CA SER A 204 -12.75 15.43 -26.53
C SER A 204 -12.85 14.21 -25.61
N THR A 205 -14.08 13.79 -25.36
CA THR A 205 -14.39 12.46 -24.81
C THR A 205 -14.27 11.45 -25.94
N ASP A 206 -13.04 11.02 -26.24
CA ASP A 206 -12.81 9.90 -27.14
C ASP A 206 -12.73 8.60 -26.33
N ASP A 207 -13.88 7.92 -26.29
CA ASP A 207 -14.16 6.65 -25.65
C ASP A 207 -13.43 5.52 -26.41
N SER A 208 -12.09 5.51 -26.34
CA SER A 208 -11.28 4.49 -26.97
C SER A 208 -11.30 3.20 -26.13
N ALA A 209 -12.33 2.40 -26.38
CA ALA A 209 -12.42 1.00 -25.99
C ALA A 209 -11.14 0.28 -26.40
N THR A 210 -10.25 0.10 -25.43
CA THR A 210 -8.92 -0.49 -25.62
C THR A 210 -9.10 -1.97 -25.94
N LYS A 211 -9.22 -2.29 -27.24
CA LYS A 211 -9.13 -3.63 -27.80
C LYS A 211 -7.89 -4.28 -27.19
N LYS A 212 -8.12 -5.32 -26.40
CA LYS A 212 -7.10 -6.18 -25.78
C LYS A 212 -6.24 -6.75 -26.90
N GLN A 213 -5.18 -6.04 -27.28
CA GLN A 213 -4.26 -6.48 -28.32
C GLN A 213 -3.65 -7.79 -27.82
N LYS A 214 -3.97 -8.89 -28.51
CA LYS A 214 -3.28 -10.17 -28.33
C LYS A 214 -1.78 -9.86 -28.40
N LYS A 215 -1.06 -10.09 -27.30
CA LYS A 215 0.41 -9.99 -27.27
C LYS A 215 0.93 -10.81 -28.44
N LYS A 216 1.40 -10.14 -29.50
CA LYS A 216 2.13 -10.82 -30.58
C LYS A 216 3.30 -11.51 -29.92
N LYS A 217 3.51 -12.80 -30.22
CA LYS A 217 4.68 -13.55 -29.75
C LYS A 217 5.91 -12.72 -30.14
N LYS A 218 6.75 -12.43 -29.16
CA LYS A 218 7.93 -11.59 -29.34
C LYS A 218 8.89 -12.35 -30.27
N ASP A 219 9.21 -11.78 -31.43
CA ASP A 219 10.15 -12.40 -32.35
C ASP A 219 11.50 -12.53 -31.64
N PRO A 220 12.06 -13.75 -31.52
CA PRO A 220 13.37 -13.96 -30.89
C PRO A 220 14.50 -13.31 -31.69
N ASP A 221 14.28 -13.03 -32.97
CA ASP A 221 15.25 -12.42 -33.90
C ASP A 221 15.08 -10.90 -34.03
N ALA A 222 14.25 -10.27 -33.18
CA ALA A 222 14.15 -8.83 -33.18
C ALA A 222 15.49 -8.21 -32.72
N PRO A 223 16.05 -7.25 -33.47
CA PRO A 223 17.32 -6.64 -33.11
C PRO A 223 17.24 -6.02 -31.70
N PRO A 224 18.35 -6.08 -30.93
CA PRO A 224 18.38 -5.52 -29.58
C PRO A 224 17.99 -4.04 -29.63
N PRO A 225 17.19 -3.55 -28.67
CA PRO A 225 16.78 -2.16 -28.65
C PRO A 225 18.00 -1.23 -28.54
N PRO A 226 17.95 -0.03 -29.14
CA PRO A 226 19.03 0.94 -29.04
C PRO A 226 19.41 1.24 -27.58
N PRO A 227 20.68 1.56 -27.27
CA PRO A 227 21.08 2.00 -25.94
C PRO A 227 20.27 3.23 -25.47
N LEU A 228 20.10 3.38 -24.15
CA LEU A 228 19.38 4.51 -23.59
C LEU A 228 20.22 5.79 -23.69
N GLU A 229 19.62 6.88 -24.15
CA GLU A 229 20.32 8.16 -24.27
C GLU A 229 20.65 8.73 -22.88
N LEU A 230 21.86 9.29 -22.73
CA LEU A 230 22.38 9.76 -21.43
C LEU A 230 21.48 10.82 -20.77
N GLN A 231 20.85 11.69 -21.59
CA GLN A 231 19.89 12.68 -21.09
C GLN A 231 18.66 12.02 -20.45
N MET A 232 18.20 10.91 -21.02
CA MET A 232 17.07 10.15 -20.48
C MET A 232 17.45 9.45 -19.18
N VAL A 233 18.66 8.89 -19.10
CA VAL A 233 19.21 8.30 -17.86
C VAL A 233 19.21 9.33 -16.73
N ASN A 234 19.67 10.55 -16.99
CA ASN A 234 19.68 11.63 -15.97
C ASN A 234 18.27 12.02 -15.52
N LYS A 235 17.29 12.08 -16.44
CA LYS A 235 15.89 12.36 -16.10
C LYS A 235 15.29 11.25 -15.23
N ILE A 236 15.56 9.99 -15.55
CA ILE A 236 15.10 8.84 -14.76
C ILE A 236 15.77 8.85 -13.38
N ALA A 237 17.06 9.15 -13.29
CA ALA A 237 17.77 9.23 -12.02
C ALA A 237 17.17 10.32 -11.11
N ALA A 238 16.92 11.53 -11.65
CA ALA A 238 16.28 12.60 -10.90
C ALA A 238 14.86 12.23 -10.45
N TYR A 239 14.11 11.54 -11.32
CA TYR A 239 12.77 11.05 -10.99
C TYR A 239 12.82 10.00 -9.86
N LEU A 240 13.73 9.03 -9.93
CA LEU A 240 13.93 8.04 -8.87
C LEU A 240 14.29 8.72 -7.54
N GLN A 241 15.17 9.74 -7.55
CA GLN A 241 15.50 10.50 -6.33
C GLN A 241 14.28 11.17 -5.69
N SER A 242 13.37 11.71 -6.51
CA SER A 242 12.13 12.34 -6.01
C SER A 242 11.15 11.34 -5.38
N GLU A 243 11.25 10.06 -5.74
CA GLU A 243 10.41 8.95 -5.28
C GLU A 243 11.15 8.05 -4.28
N ASN A 244 12.06 8.62 -3.49
CA ASN A 244 12.86 7.93 -2.46
C ASN A 244 13.78 6.80 -3.00
N GLY A 245 14.21 6.90 -4.25
CA GLY A 245 15.20 6.03 -4.87
C GLY A 245 14.67 4.72 -5.44
N VAL A 246 13.38 4.38 -5.24
CA VAL A 246 12.78 3.14 -5.75
C VAL A 246 11.41 3.38 -6.37
N VAL A 247 11.23 2.95 -7.62
CA VAL A 247 9.95 3.06 -8.32
C VAL A 247 9.58 1.76 -9.02
N ARG A 248 8.31 1.39 -8.95
CA ARG A 248 7.76 0.27 -9.72
C ARG A 248 7.88 0.52 -11.23
N MET A 249 8.34 -0.48 -11.98
CA MET A 249 8.53 -0.42 -13.43
C MET A 249 7.27 0.04 -14.17
N GLY A 250 6.07 -0.36 -13.71
CA GLY A 250 4.81 0.08 -14.30
C GLY A 250 4.59 1.60 -14.20
N LYS A 251 4.94 2.21 -13.05
CA LYS A 251 4.88 3.67 -12.86
C LYS A 251 5.95 4.36 -13.72
N LEU A 252 7.17 3.83 -13.70
CA LEU A 252 8.28 4.38 -14.49
C LEU A 252 7.99 4.38 -16.00
N THR A 253 7.49 3.28 -16.55
CA THR A 253 7.14 3.18 -17.99
C THR A 253 5.93 4.01 -18.40
N THR A 254 5.13 4.49 -17.44
CA THR A 254 4.04 5.44 -17.69
C THR A 254 4.58 6.85 -17.92
N ASP A 255 5.54 7.28 -17.09
CA ASP A 255 6.16 8.61 -17.21
C ASP A 255 7.24 8.66 -18.29
N PHE A 256 7.87 7.52 -18.58
CA PHE A 256 8.89 7.36 -19.61
C PHE A 256 8.46 6.30 -20.65
N PRO A 257 7.56 6.66 -21.57
CA PRO A 257 7.01 5.71 -22.53
C PRO A 257 8.09 5.20 -23.50
N GLY A 258 8.02 3.90 -23.80
CA GLY A 258 8.91 3.24 -24.77
C GLY A 258 10.19 2.66 -24.17
N ILE A 259 10.49 2.94 -22.90
CA ILE A 259 11.64 2.36 -22.21
C ILE A 259 11.41 0.87 -21.95
N LYS A 260 12.42 0.06 -22.30
CA LYS A 260 12.44 -1.39 -22.04
C LYS A 260 13.35 -1.72 -20.86
N LYS A 261 13.03 -2.80 -20.13
CA LYS A 261 13.86 -3.34 -19.03
C LYS A 261 15.34 -3.47 -19.41
N THR A 262 15.61 -4.05 -20.58
CA THR A 262 16.97 -4.28 -21.09
C THR A 262 17.79 -3.00 -21.30
N GLN A 263 17.14 -1.85 -21.45
CA GLN A 263 17.81 -0.54 -21.57
C GLN A 263 18.12 0.08 -20.20
N LEU A 264 17.43 -0.36 -19.14
CA LEU A 264 17.58 0.16 -17.78
C LEU A 264 18.65 -0.61 -16.99
N GLU A 265 18.75 -1.92 -17.19
CA GLU A 265 19.72 -2.80 -16.49
C GLU A 265 21.18 -2.31 -16.53
N PRO A 266 21.70 -1.69 -17.61
CA PRO A 266 23.08 -1.17 -17.61
C PRO A 266 23.30 0.06 -16.72
N HIS A 267 22.23 0.77 -16.33
CA HIS A 267 22.31 2.06 -15.65
C HIS A 267 21.66 2.05 -14.26
N PHE A 268 20.77 1.10 -14.00
CA PHE A 268 19.95 1.02 -12.80
C PHE A 268 19.80 -0.43 -12.33
N TYR A 269 19.51 -0.61 -11.05
CA TYR A 269 19.25 -1.93 -10.47
C TYR A 269 17.79 -2.27 -10.63
N VAL A 270 17.48 -3.34 -11.37
CA VAL A 270 16.10 -3.82 -11.50
C VAL A 270 15.89 -4.97 -10.52
N CYS A 271 15.03 -4.75 -9.53
CA CYS A 271 14.71 -5.71 -8.49
C CYS A 271 13.31 -6.31 -8.72
N GLY A 272 13.08 -7.51 -8.21
CA GLY A 272 11.82 -8.23 -8.35
C GLY A 272 11.20 -8.48 -6.98
N ASP A 273 9.92 -8.17 -6.89
CA ASP A 273 9.10 -8.55 -5.74
C ASP A 273 8.67 -10.01 -5.80
N SER A 274 8.32 -10.57 -4.64
CA SER A 274 7.65 -11.87 -4.49
C SER A 274 6.39 -12.00 -5.36
N HIS A 275 5.77 -10.86 -5.69
CA HIS A 275 4.57 -10.77 -6.51
C HIS A 275 4.82 -10.55 -8.00
N SER A 276 6.04 -10.78 -8.51
CA SER A 276 6.44 -10.61 -9.92
C SER A 276 6.38 -9.17 -10.45
N ASP A 277 6.17 -8.19 -9.58
CA ASP A 277 6.30 -6.78 -9.91
C ASP A 277 7.79 -6.42 -9.94
N LEU A 278 8.22 -5.78 -11.03
CA LEU A 278 9.59 -5.28 -11.18
C LEU A 278 9.66 -3.85 -10.66
N SER A 279 10.72 -3.53 -9.93
CA SER A 279 11.04 -2.19 -9.44
C SER A 279 12.43 -1.79 -9.92
N VAL A 280 12.65 -0.49 -10.13
CA VAL A 280 13.92 0.09 -10.55
C VAL A 280 14.44 0.94 -9.41
N CYS A 281 15.69 0.69 -9.03
CA CYS A 281 16.38 1.32 -7.92
C CYS A 281 17.61 2.08 -8.42
N LEU A 282 17.89 3.21 -7.78
CA LEU A 282 19.04 4.06 -8.13
C LEU A 282 20.37 3.40 -7.74
N ASP A 283 20.40 2.73 -6.59
CA ASP A 283 21.55 1.95 -6.12
C ASP A 283 21.10 0.65 -5.42
N GLN A 284 22.08 -0.18 -5.06
CA GLN A 284 21.86 -1.41 -4.31
C GLN A 284 21.40 -1.18 -2.87
N SER A 285 21.73 -0.02 -2.28
CA SER A 285 21.38 0.30 -0.89
C SER A 285 19.87 0.55 -0.74
N TYR A 286 19.26 1.24 -1.70
CA TYR A 286 17.81 1.46 -1.79
C TYR A 286 17.06 0.15 -2.00
N ALA A 287 17.59 -0.77 -2.83
CA ALA A 287 17.00 -2.09 -3.02
C ALA A 287 16.97 -2.89 -1.71
N ALA A 288 18.08 -2.91 -0.97
CA ALA A 288 18.18 -3.61 0.31
C ALA A 288 17.28 -2.97 1.40
N ALA A 289 17.25 -1.64 1.48
CA ALA A 289 16.42 -0.91 2.44
C ALA A 289 14.91 -1.15 2.22
N ALA A 290 14.51 -1.34 0.97
CA ALA A 290 13.12 -1.66 0.62
C ALA A 290 12.80 -3.16 0.67
N GLY A 291 13.76 -4.02 1.03
CA GLY A 291 13.57 -5.46 1.17
C GLY A 291 13.44 -6.20 -0.16
N PHE A 292 13.86 -5.61 -1.28
CA PHE A 292 13.78 -6.25 -2.59
C PHE A 292 14.98 -7.16 -2.85
N ALA A 293 14.73 -8.31 -3.49
CA ALA A 293 15.77 -9.17 -4.02
C ALA A 293 16.25 -8.65 -5.38
N LEU A 294 17.57 -8.61 -5.58
CA LEU A 294 18.17 -8.35 -6.88
C LEU A 294 17.89 -9.51 -7.81
N VAL A 295 17.45 -9.19 -9.04
CA VAL A 295 17.10 -10.16 -10.10
C VAL A 295 18.26 -10.37 -11.05
#